data_AF-A0A317E765-F1
#
_entry.id   AF-A0A317E765-F1
#
_cell.length_a   1.000
_cell.length_b   1.000
_cell.length_c   1.000
_cell.angle_alpha   90.00
_cell.angle_beta   90.00
_cell.angle_gamma   90.00
#
_symmetry.space_group_name_H-M   'P 1'
#
loop_
_entity.id
_entity.type
_entity.pdbx_description
1 polymer ?
#
loop_
_entity_poly.entity_id
_entity_poly.type
_entity_poly.pdbx_seq_one_letter_code
_entity_poly.pdbx_strand_id
1 'polypeptide(L)'
;MSKEQQMVMFWPTIEGLDAALDHGRSSKDFTAALKICEEHCRKHPQDAVGFAARSRVFTYMRMPARALADLDLSMALQGYDFVSDFAQRAALQMALERWPDAIQSWLTAISMDEEGWFETYANLQLADCYIAIGDLDAAERECAKASPTPPLPACRPGRLYVSAAILLEDITRLRGGATQG
;
A
#
# COMPACT_ATOMS: atom_id res chain seq x y z
N MET A 1 22.03 9.15 -14.28
CA MET A 1 20.65 9.68 -14.24
C MET A 1 20.52 10.55 -13.02
N SER A 2 20.05 11.80 -13.16
CA SER A 2 19.80 12.66 -11.99
C SER A 2 18.48 12.28 -11.33
N LYS A 3 18.32 12.62 -10.03
CA LYS A 3 17.10 12.34 -9.25
C LYS A 3 15.85 13.03 -9.84
N GLU A 4 15.98 14.08 -10.66
CA GLU A 4 14.84 14.63 -11.41
C GLU A 4 14.31 13.67 -12.49
N GLN A 5 15.11 12.72 -12.98
CA GLN A 5 14.65 11.67 -13.90
C GLN A 5 13.90 10.53 -13.18
N GLN A 6 13.96 10.48 -11.85
CA GLN A 6 13.16 9.58 -11.00
C GLN A 6 11.88 10.23 -10.47
N MET A 7 11.73 11.55 -10.65
CA MET A 7 10.61 12.32 -10.12
C MET A 7 10.04 13.29 -11.16
N VAL A 8 9.41 12.74 -12.19
CA VAL A 8 8.29 13.40 -12.86
C VAL A 8 7.22 12.34 -13.10
N MET A 9 6.00 12.69 -12.69
CA MET A 9 4.73 12.05 -13.02
C MET A 9 4.56 11.75 -14.52
N PHE A 10 5.27 10.74 -15.02
CA PHE A 10 4.91 10.04 -16.23
C PHE A 10 4.77 8.57 -15.83
N TRP A 11 3.68 8.29 -15.10
CA TRP A 11 3.09 6.96 -15.18
C TRP A 11 2.81 6.75 -16.67
N PRO A 12 3.38 5.75 -17.35
CA PRO A 12 3.10 5.57 -18.76
C PRO A 12 1.61 5.30 -18.88
N THR A 13 0.91 6.25 -19.51
CA THR A 13 -0.54 6.24 -19.59
C THR A 13 -0.93 5.20 -20.62
N ILE A 14 -1.54 4.11 -20.15
CA ILE A 14 -2.28 3.23 -21.05
C ILE A 14 -3.44 4.08 -21.57
N GLU A 15 -3.52 4.26 -22.88
CA GLU A 15 -4.51 5.13 -23.50
C GLU A 15 -5.93 4.80 -23.01
N GLY A 16 -6.66 5.83 -22.55
CA GLY A 16 -8.02 5.69 -22.03
C GLY A 16 -8.13 5.12 -20.61
N LEU A 17 -7.04 4.67 -19.98
CA LEU A 17 -7.09 4.08 -18.64
C LEU A 17 -7.50 5.11 -17.58
N ASP A 18 -6.94 6.32 -17.60
CA ASP A 18 -7.24 7.34 -16.58
C ASP A 18 -8.73 7.71 -16.58
N ALA A 19 -9.31 7.94 -17.77
CA ALA A 19 -10.74 8.19 -17.92
C ALA A 19 -11.60 7.01 -17.44
N ALA A 20 -11.18 5.77 -17.72
CA ALA A 20 -11.87 4.58 -17.25
C ALA A 20 -11.76 4.40 -15.72
N LEU A 21 -10.62 4.76 -15.12
CA LEU A 21 -10.42 4.79 -13.68
C LEU A 21 -11.25 5.87 -13.01
N ASP A 22 -11.33 7.08 -13.58
CA ASP A 22 -12.19 8.16 -13.09
C ASP A 22 -13.66 7.76 -13.11
N HIS A 23 -14.10 7.20 -14.25
CA HIS A 23 -15.45 6.65 -14.35
C HIS A 23 -15.68 5.60 -13.28
N GLY A 24 -14.79 4.61 -13.15
CA GLY A 24 -14.91 3.55 -12.17
C GLY A 24 -14.89 4.03 -10.72
N ARG A 25 -14.13 5.08 -10.39
CA ARG A 25 -14.18 5.71 -9.06
C ARG A 25 -15.55 6.34 -8.77
N SER A 26 -16.18 6.94 -9.78
CA SER A 26 -17.50 7.57 -9.66
C SER A 26 -18.63 6.53 -9.62
N SER A 27 -18.61 5.54 -10.51
CA SER A 27 -19.69 4.55 -10.69
C SER A 27 -19.51 3.26 -9.87
N LYS A 28 -18.31 3.05 -9.31
CA LYS A 28 -17.83 1.78 -8.73
C LYS A 28 -17.76 0.63 -9.74
N ASP A 29 -17.79 0.93 -11.04
CA ASP A 29 -17.62 -0.05 -12.12
C ASP A 29 -16.25 0.12 -12.79
N PHE A 30 -15.34 -0.81 -12.49
CA PHE A 30 -13.98 -0.82 -13.03
C PHE A 30 -13.82 -1.74 -14.25
N THR A 31 -14.91 -2.23 -14.84
CA THR A 31 -14.88 -3.19 -15.96
C THR A 31 -14.14 -2.64 -17.18
N ALA A 32 -14.38 -1.36 -17.53
CA ALA A 32 -13.68 -0.71 -18.64
C ALA A 32 -12.17 -0.60 -18.38
N ALA A 33 -11.78 -0.19 -17.16
CA ALA A 33 -10.37 -0.07 -16.78
C ALA A 33 -9.67 -1.44 -16.79
N LEU A 34 -10.34 -2.48 -16.29
CA LEU A 34 -9.82 -3.84 -16.32
C LEU A 34 -9.56 -4.32 -17.75
N LYS A 35 -10.53 -4.14 -18.65
CA LYS A 35 -10.39 -4.54 -20.06
C LYS A 35 -9.22 -3.84 -20.74
N ILE A 36 -9.04 -2.53 -20.49
CA ILE A 36 -7.91 -1.76 -21.02
C ILE A 36 -6.58 -2.37 -20.55
N CYS A 37 -6.44 -2.64 -19.25
CA CYS A 37 -5.24 -3.26 -18.70
C CYS A 37 -4.98 -4.67 -19.26
N GLU A 38 -6.02 -5.49 -19.39
CA GLU A 38 -5.91 -6.85 -19.95
C GLU A 38 -5.45 -6.83 -21.41
N GLU A 39 -6.01 -5.94 -22.23
CA GLU A 39 -5.58 -5.76 -23.62
C GLU A 39 -4.12 -5.28 -23.72
N HIS A 40 -3.69 -4.38 -22.84
CA HIS A 40 -2.31 -3.92 -22.78
C HIS A 40 -1.35 -5.04 -22.40
N CYS A 41 -1.62 -5.76 -21.30
CA CYS A 41 -0.79 -6.88 -20.86
C CYS A 41 -0.66 -7.97 -21.93
N ARG A 42 -1.73 -8.20 -22.70
CA ARG A 42 -1.72 -9.18 -23.80
C ARG A 42 -0.86 -8.72 -24.98
N LYS A 43 -0.88 -7.43 -25.33
CA LYS A 43 -0.08 -6.87 -26.43
C LYS A 43 1.39 -6.65 -26.03
N HIS A 44 1.63 -6.37 -24.75
CA HIS A 44 2.93 -5.99 -24.20
C HIS A 44 3.25 -6.82 -22.94
N PRO A 45 3.49 -8.15 -23.08
CA PRO A 45 3.63 -9.05 -21.92
C PRO A 45 4.89 -8.84 -21.08
N GLN A 46 5.85 -8.05 -21.56
CA GLN A 46 7.07 -7.69 -20.83
C GLN A 46 7.05 -6.25 -20.32
N ASP A 47 5.95 -5.53 -20.53
CA ASP A 47 5.81 -4.17 -20.05
C ASP A 47 5.23 -4.16 -18.64
N ALA A 48 6.05 -3.76 -17.67
CA ALA A 48 5.70 -3.66 -16.26
C ALA A 48 4.47 -2.77 -16.01
N VAL A 49 4.24 -1.75 -16.86
CA VAL A 49 3.16 -0.76 -16.71
C VAL A 49 1.79 -1.42 -16.75
N GLY A 50 1.59 -2.40 -17.64
CA GLY A 50 0.33 -3.12 -17.77
C GLY A 50 -0.08 -3.78 -16.46
N PHE A 51 0.88 -4.46 -15.82
CA PHE A 51 0.67 -5.16 -14.56
C PHE A 51 0.51 -4.20 -13.39
N ALA A 52 1.30 -3.12 -13.31
CA ALA A 52 1.11 -2.09 -12.28
C ALA A 52 -0.29 -1.46 -12.36
N ALA A 53 -0.74 -1.13 -13.57
CA ALA A 53 -2.06 -0.57 -13.82
C ALA A 53 -3.17 -1.55 -13.45
N ARG A 54 -3.05 -2.83 -13.82
CA ARG A 54 -4.04 -3.85 -13.49
C ARG A 54 -4.09 -4.15 -11.99
N SER A 55 -2.94 -4.10 -11.30
CA SER A 55 -2.87 -4.17 -9.85
C SER A 55 -3.71 -3.07 -9.19
N ARG A 56 -3.58 -1.81 -9.65
CA ARG A 56 -4.39 -0.69 -9.16
C ARG A 56 -5.89 -0.91 -9.37
N VAL A 57 -6.28 -1.41 -10.54
CA VAL A 57 -7.67 -1.78 -10.84
C VAL A 57 -8.17 -2.84 -9.86
N PHE A 58 -7.41 -3.91 -9.63
CA PHE A 58 -7.77 -4.95 -8.67
C PHE A 58 -7.85 -4.43 -7.23
N THR A 59 -7.00 -3.47 -6.84
CA THR A 59 -7.09 -2.80 -5.54
C THR A 59 -8.42 -2.07 -5.37
N TYR A 60 -8.85 -1.30 -6.38
CA TYR A 60 -10.16 -0.63 -6.36
C TYR A 60 -11.33 -1.62 -6.33
N MET A 61 -11.20 -2.75 -7.02
CA MET A 61 -12.18 -3.84 -7.00
C MET A 61 -12.16 -4.70 -5.72
N ARG A 62 -11.33 -4.34 -4.72
CA ARG A 62 -11.16 -5.12 -3.47
C ARG A 62 -10.73 -6.57 -3.72
N MET A 63 -9.84 -6.78 -4.69
CA MET A 63 -9.25 -8.07 -5.04
C MET A 63 -7.75 -8.11 -4.69
N PRO A 64 -7.38 -8.06 -3.39
CA PRO A 64 -5.99 -7.83 -2.99
C PRO A 64 -5.02 -8.94 -3.42
N ALA A 65 -5.47 -10.20 -3.49
CA ALA A 65 -4.62 -11.30 -3.97
C ALA A 65 -4.21 -11.14 -5.44
N ARG A 66 -5.14 -10.71 -6.30
CA ARG A 66 -4.86 -10.45 -7.72
C ARG A 66 -4.01 -9.20 -7.89
N ALA A 67 -4.32 -8.16 -7.13
CA ALA A 67 -3.53 -6.93 -7.12
C ALA A 67 -2.07 -7.21 -6.71
N LEU A 68 -1.85 -8.02 -5.67
CA LEU A 68 -0.50 -8.35 -5.20
C LEU A 68 0.28 -9.14 -6.25
N ALA A 69 -0.34 -10.12 -6.90
CA ALA A 69 0.31 -10.91 -7.95
C ALA A 69 0.76 -10.04 -9.13
N ASP A 70 -0.08 -9.11 -9.57
CA ASP A 70 0.26 -8.19 -10.66
C ASP A 70 1.31 -7.16 -10.24
N LEU A 71 1.28 -6.68 -9.00
CA LEU A 71 2.31 -5.78 -8.48
C LEU A 71 3.67 -6.47 -8.42
N ASP A 72 3.72 -7.70 -7.87
CA ASP A 72 4.96 -8.49 -7.79
C ASP A 72 5.54 -8.76 -9.19
N LEU A 73 4.68 -9.07 -10.17
CA LEU A 73 5.11 -9.25 -11.56
C LEU A 73 5.61 -7.94 -12.18
N SER A 74 4.93 -6.82 -11.93
CA SER A 74 5.35 -5.51 -12.40
C SER A 74 6.74 -5.13 -11.87
N MET A 75 6.96 -5.27 -10.56
CA MET A 75 8.25 -5.01 -9.93
C MET A 75 9.36 -5.89 -10.53
N ALA A 76 9.07 -7.17 -10.77
CA ALA A 76 10.03 -8.10 -11.38
C ALA A 76 10.40 -7.73 -12.84
N LEU A 77 9.44 -7.19 -13.61
CA LEU A 77 9.66 -6.76 -15.00
C LEU A 77 10.37 -5.41 -15.11
N GLN A 78 10.09 -4.49 -14.16
CA GLN A 78 10.63 -3.14 -14.15
C GLN A 78 12.15 -3.12 -13.94
N GLY A 79 12.67 -4.04 -13.12
CA GLY A 79 14.11 -4.21 -12.90
C GLY A 79 14.75 -3.14 -12.00
N TYR A 80 13.95 -2.31 -11.35
CA TYR A 80 14.37 -1.36 -10.33
C TYR A 80 13.24 -1.11 -9.34
N ASP A 81 13.62 -0.64 -8.15
CA ASP A 81 12.76 -0.57 -6.97
C ASP A 81 12.26 0.86 -6.70
N PHE A 82 10.96 1.01 -6.44
CA PHE A 82 10.35 2.25 -5.97
C PHE A 82 9.79 2.12 -4.56
N VAL A 83 9.93 3.18 -3.75
CA VAL A 83 9.32 3.29 -2.41
C VAL A 83 7.82 2.97 -2.45
N SER A 84 7.11 3.51 -3.45
CA SER A 84 5.67 3.33 -3.62
C SER A 84 5.25 1.89 -3.90
N ASP A 85 6.11 1.08 -4.52
CA ASP A 85 5.78 -0.30 -4.84
C ASP A 85 5.79 -1.15 -3.58
N PHE A 86 6.81 -0.98 -2.73
CA PHE A 86 6.85 -1.63 -1.41
C PHE A 86 5.72 -1.16 -0.50
N ALA A 87 5.37 0.13 -0.53
CA ALA A 87 4.24 0.65 0.22
C ALA A 87 2.91 0.03 -0.22
N GLN A 88 2.65 -0.04 -1.53
CA GLN A 88 1.46 -0.67 -2.08
C GLN A 88 1.44 -2.18 -1.79
N ARG A 89 2.58 -2.85 -1.90
CA ARG A 89 2.75 -4.27 -1.59
C ARG A 89 2.39 -4.55 -0.13
N ALA A 90 2.89 -3.74 0.79
CA ALA A 90 2.59 -3.84 2.21
C ALA A 90 1.10 -3.66 2.48
N ALA A 91 0.46 -2.65 1.88
CA ALA A 91 -0.97 -2.41 2.01
C ALA A 91 -1.81 -3.61 1.51
N LEU A 92 -1.44 -4.21 0.38
CA LEU A 92 -2.09 -5.39 -0.17
C LEU A 92 -1.87 -6.64 0.71
N GLN A 93 -0.68 -6.79 1.29
CA GLN A 93 -0.38 -7.84 2.26
C GLN A 93 -1.19 -7.68 3.55
N MET A 94 -1.38 -6.45 4.06
CA MET A 94 -2.28 -6.16 5.18
C MET A 94 -3.73 -6.51 4.86
N ALA A 95 -4.20 -6.19 3.64
CA ALA A 95 -5.54 -6.56 3.19
C ALA A 95 -5.76 -8.07 3.09
N LEU A 96 -4.67 -8.85 2.99
CA LEU A 96 -4.65 -10.31 3.02
C LEU A 96 -4.29 -10.89 4.39
N GLU A 97 -4.16 -10.05 5.42
CA GLU A 97 -3.73 -10.41 6.77
C GLU A 97 -2.35 -11.14 6.81
N ARG A 98 -1.50 -10.89 5.82
CA ARG A 98 -0.12 -11.38 5.74
C ARG A 98 0.81 -10.43 6.49
N TRP A 99 0.61 -10.34 7.82
CA TRP A 99 1.28 -9.35 8.66
C TRP A 99 2.81 -9.40 8.62
N PRO A 100 3.48 -10.57 8.69
CA PRO A 100 4.94 -10.62 8.63
C PRO A 100 5.50 -10.06 7.31
N ASP A 101 4.84 -10.38 6.20
CA ASP A 101 5.24 -9.90 4.87
C ASP A 101 5.00 -8.38 4.74
N ALA A 102 3.87 -7.90 5.26
CA ALA A 102 3.55 -6.47 5.29
C ALA A 102 4.58 -5.66 6.09
N ILE A 103 5.01 -6.18 7.25
CA ILE A 103 6.05 -5.57 8.09
C ILE A 103 7.36 -5.42 7.28
N GLN A 104 7.80 -6.48 6.60
CA GLN A 104 9.03 -6.42 5.79
C GLN A 104 8.92 -5.41 4.64
N SER A 105 7.78 -5.39 3.94
CA SER A 105 7.53 -4.43 2.87
C SER A 105 7.51 -2.99 3.38
N TRP A 106 6.88 -2.72 4.55
CA TRP A 106 6.89 -1.39 5.16
C TRP A 106 8.28 -0.94 5.59
N LEU A 107 9.04 -1.82 6.23
CA LEU A 107 10.43 -1.53 6.62
C LEU A 107 11.30 -1.22 5.40
N THR A 108 11.10 -1.95 4.30
CA THR A 108 11.81 -1.69 3.04
C THR A 108 11.43 -0.30 2.49
N ALA A 109 10.13 0.02 2.43
CA ALA A 109 9.66 1.33 1.98
C ALA A 109 10.24 2.48 2.81
N ILE A 110 10.23 2.36 4.15
CA ILE A 110 10.81 3.35 5.06
C ILE A 110 12.32 3.50 4.84
N SER A 111 13.04 2.40 4.66
CA SER A 111 14.49 2.44 4.45
C SER A 111 14.91 3.13 3.15
N MET A 112 14.02 3.16 2.15
CA MET A 112 14.24 3.79 0.86
C MET A 112 13.77 5.25 0.82
N ASP A 113 12.98 5.70 1.80
CA ASP A 113 12.43 7.05 1.88
C ASP A 113 13.44 8.03 2.50
N GLU A 114 14.53 8.31 1.77
CA GLU A 114 15.64 9.17 2.22
C GLU A 114 15.19 10.57 2.69
N GLU A 115 14.09 11.09 2.13
CA GLU A 115 13.58 12.43 2.40
C GLU A 115 12.38 12.43 3.38
N GLY A 116 11.94 11.24 3.83
CA GLY A 116 10.87 11.09 4.83
C GLY A 116 9.47 11.51 4.37
N TRP A 117 9.22 11.55 3.05
CA TRP A 117 7.93 11.98 2.49
C TRP A 117 6.76 11.08 2.92
N PHE A 118 7.05 9.80 3.13
CA PHE A 118 6.10 8.74 3.39
C PHE A 118 6.25 8.14 4.80
N GLU A 119 7.35 8.48 5.49
CA GLU A 119 7.74 7.97 6.80
C GLU A 119 6.59 7.98 7.82
N THR A 120 5.88 9.10 7.98
CA THR A 120 4.78 9.18 8.96
C THR A 120 3.64 8.21 8.64
N TYR A 121 3.26 8.09 7.36
CA TYR A 121 2.20 7.15 6.97
C TYR A 121 2.66 5.71 7.13
N ALA A 122 3.87 5.38 6.68
CA ALA A 122 4.41 4.02 6.79
C ALA A 122 4.59 3.59 8.25
N ASN A 123 5.10 4.46 9.12
CA ASN A 123 5.24 4.16 10.56
C ASN A 123 3.88 3.84 11.21
N LEU A 124 2.81 4.55 10.84
CA LEU A 124 1.46 4.27 11.36
C LEU A 124 0.90 2.93 10.84
N GLN A 125 1.11 2.58 9.57
CA GLN A 125 0.68 1.27 9.05
C GLN A 125 1.51 0.13 9.63
N LEU A 126 2.81 0.34 9.81
CA LEU A 126 3.71 -0.61 10.46
C LEU A 126 3.32 -0.83 11.92
N ALA A 127 2.97 0.23 12.65
CA ALA A 127 2.43 0.12 14.00
C ALA A 127 1.13 -0.70 14.04
N ASP A 128 0.20 -0.49 13.10
CA ASP A 128 -1.04 -1.29 13.03
C ASP A 128 -0.76 -2.76 12.68
N CYS A 129 0.29 -3.04 11.88
CA CYS A 129 0.76 -4.42 11.67
C CYS A 129 1.29 -5.05 12.97
N TYR A 130 2.08 -4.31 13.74
CA TYR A 130 2.60 -4.78 15.03
C TYR A 130 1.47 -5.04 16.04
N ILE A 131 0.45 -4.19 16.09
CA ILE A 131 -0.77 -4.43 16.88
C ILE A 131 -1.46 -5.72 16.42
N ALA A 132 -1.58 -5.95 15.10
CA ALA A 132 -2.23 -7.15 14.57
C ALA A 132 -1.53 -8.46 14.97
N ILE A 133 -0.20 -8.45 15.16
CA ILE A 133 0.56 -9.61 15.64
C ILE A 133 0.80 -9.62 17.17
N GLY A 134 0.29 -8.62 17.89
CA GLY A 134 0.40 -8.52 19.34
C GLY A 134 1.73 -7.97 19.87
N ASP A 135 2.62 -7.48 19.00
CA ASP A 135 3.85 -6.79 19.42
C ASP A 135 3.55 -5.33 19.75
N LEU A 136 2.90 -5.12 20.90
CA LEU A 136 2.45 -3.79 21.32
C LEU A 136 3.62 -2.84 21.59
N ASP A 137 4.77 -3.36 22.02
CA ASP A 137 5.96 -2.53 22.28
C ASP A 137 6.58 -2.01 20.98
N ALA A 138 6.63 -2.84 19.93
CA ALA A 138 7.02 -2.38 18.61
C ALA A 138 6.03 -1.36 18.06
N ALA A 139 4.73 -1.60 18.22
CA ALA A 139 3.71 -0.66 17.78
C ALA A 139 3.87 0.73 18.44
N GLU A 140 4.12 0.81 19.74
CA GLU A 140 4.37 2.09 20.43
C GLU A 140 5.61 2.81 19.90
N ARG A 141 6.70 2.07 19.65
CA ARG A 141 7.93 2.64 19.08
C ARG A 141 7.68 3.26 17.72
N GLU A 142 6.92 2.59 16.86
CA GLU A 142 6.60 3.11 15.53
C GLU A 142 5.62 4.30 15.61
N CYS A 143 4.63 4.27 16.50
CA CYS A 143 3.78 5.43 16.78
C CYS A 143 4.59 6.66 17.23
N ALA A 144 5.66 6.47 18.02
CA ALA A 144 6.50 7.55 18.51
C ALA A 144 7.36 8.22 17.40
N LYS A 145 7.61 7.52 16.29
CA LYS A 145 8.29 8.07 15.11
C LYS A 145 7.35 8.87 14.20
N ALA A 146 6.04 8.65 14.31
CA ALA A 146 5.06 9.33 13.47
C ALA A 146 4.92 10.81 13.87
N SER A 147 5.05 11.71 12.90
CA SER A 147 4.78 13.13 13.13
C SER A 147 3.28 13.35 13.42
N PRO A 148 2.91 14.34 14.26
CA PRO A 148 1.51 14.68 14.51
C PRO A 148 0.77 14.97 13.21
N THR A 149 -0.30 14.22 12.96
CA THR A 149 -1.06 14.30 11.71
C THR A 149 -2.53 13.95 11.96
N PRO A 150 -3.48 14.50 11.19
CA PRO A 150 -4.85 14.00 11.17
C PRO A 150 -4.90 12.50 10.84
N PRO A 151 -6.00 11.79 11.18
CA PRO A 151 -6.14 10.39 10.82
C PRO A 151 -5.97 10.15 9.31
N LEU A 152 -5.05 9.24 8.98
CA LEU A 152 -4.74 8.83 7.61
C LEU A 152 -5.50 7.55 7.26
N PRO A 153 -5.76 7.25 5.97
CA PRO A 153 -6.46 6.03 5.58
C PRO A 153 -5.74 4.76 6.05
N ALA A 154 -6.47 3.84 6.66
CA ALA A 154 -5.92 2.55 7.10
C ALA A 154 -5.87 1.53 5.96
N CYS A 155 -4.87 0.65 5.97
CA CYS A 155 -4.79 -0.48 5.04
C CYS A 155 -5.43 -1.77 5.58
N ARG A 156 -5.56 -1.89 6.90
CA ARG A 156 -6.11 -3.07 7.59
C ARG A 156 -7.62 -3.21 7.35
N PRO A 157 -8.14 -4.41 7.00
CA PRO A 157 -9.57 -4.66 6.89
C PRO A 157 -10.32 -4.30 8.19
N GLY A 158 -11.47 -3.65 8.07
CA GLY A 158 -12.29 -3.24 9.21
C GLY A 158 -11.82 -1.97 9.93
N ARG A 159 -10.65 -1.43 9.60
CA ARG A 159 -10.19 -0.11 10.07
C ARG A 159 -10.31 0.90 8.93
N LEU A 160 -10.88 2.07 9.20
CA LEU A 160 -10.99 3.14 8.19
C LEU A 160 -9.81 4.11 8.24
N TYR A 161 -9.33 4.43 9.44
CA TYR A 161 -8.28 5.41 9.66
C TYR A 161 -7.27 4.95 10.70
N VAL A 162 -6.04 5.45 10.57
CA VAL A 162 -4.93 5.31 11.52
C VAL A 162 -4.41 6.68 11.93
N SER A 163 -4.06 6.82 13.20
CA SER A 163 -3.24 7.90 13.73
C SER A 163 -2.52 7.39 14.96
N ALA A 164 -1.45 8.06 15.39
CA ALA A 164 -0.75 7.65 16.61
C ALA A 164 -1.71 7.59 17.81
N ALA A 165 -2.63 8.57 17.93
CA ALA A 165 -3.63 8.59 19.00
C ALA A 165 -4.57 7.38 18.97
N ILE A 166 -5.11 7.03 17.79
CA ILE A 166 -6.00 5.87 17.64
C ILE A 166 -5.28 4.57 18.00
N LEU A 167 -4.04 4.41 17.51
CA LEU A 167 -3.27 3.19 17.74
C LEU A 167 -2.81 3.06 19.19
N LEU A 168 -2.44 4.16 19.86
CA LEU A 168 -2.09 4.16 21.28
C LEU A 168 -3.28 3.84 22.20
N GLU A 169 -4.50 4.27 21.83
CA GLU A 169 -5.73 3.86 22.51
C GLU A 169 -5.96 2.35 22.37
N ASP A 170 -5.78 1.80 21.17
CA ASP A 170 -5.87 0.36 20.93
C ASP A 170 -4.85 -0.42 21.76
N ILE A 171 -3.59 0.04 21.81
CA ILE A 171 -2.53 -0.57 22.62
C ILE A 171 -2.90 -0.56 24.11
N THR A 172 -3.40 0.57 24.62
CA THR A 172 -3.82 0.71 26.02
C THR A 172 -4.96 -0.26 26.35
N ARG A 173 -5.97 -0.36 25.48
CA ARG A 173 -7.10 -1.28 25.63
C ARG A 173 -6.65 -2.74 25.63
N LEU A 174 -5.76 -3.12 24.71
CA LEU A 174 -5.25 -4.49 24.60
C LEU A 174 -4.40 -4.89 25.82
N ARG A 175 -3.56 -3.98 26.34
CA ARG A 175 -2.80 -4.21 27.58
C ARG A 175 -3.72 -4.32 28.81
N GLY A 176 -4.72 -3.46 28.91
CA GLY A 176 -5.68 -3.48 30.02
C GLY A 176 -6.62 -4.70 30.02
N GLY A 177 -6.87 -5.31 28.85
CA GLY A 177 -7.60 -6.56 28.74
C GLY A 177 -6.80 -7.80 29.15
N ALA A 178 -5.47 -7.74 29.09
CA ALA A 178 -4.60 -8.85 29.48
C ALA A 178 -4.47 -9.06 31.00
N THR A 179 -4.86 -8.08 31.82
CA THR A 179 -4.77 -8.13 33.29
C THR A 179 -6.04 -8.63 33.99
N GLN A 180 -7.09 -9.03 33.26
CA GLN A 180 -8.35 -9.56 33.83
C GLN A 180 -8.62 -11.04 33.51
N GLY A 181 -7.59 -11.81 33.12
CA GLY A 181 -7.69 -13.25 32.82
C GLY A 181 -7.08 -14.14 33.90
#